data_AF-F2DTU3-F1
#
_entry.id   AF-F2DTU3-F1
#
_cell.length_a   1.000
_cell.length_b   1.000
_cell.length_c   1.000
_cell.angle_alpha   90.00
_cell.angle_beta   90.00
_cell.angle_gamma   90.00
#
_symmetry.space_group_name_H-M   'P 1'
#
loop_
_entity.id
_entity.type
_entity.pdbx_description
1 polymer ?
#
loop_
_entity_poly.entity_id
_entity_poly.type
_entity_poly.pdbx_seq_one_letter_code
_entity_poly.pdbx_strand_id
1 'polypeptide(L)'
;MDSYDLVVLKTVAICEYGVRAVSAKYIMKCDDDTFVRLEAVMAEVKNIPNGKSLYIGNMNYRHNPLRIGKWAVTYEEWPEEDYPTYANGPGYVISADIADSIVSEFTDHKLRLFKMEDVSMGMWVERFNKTRPVEYVHSVKFCQFGCIDDYYTAHYQSPRQMLCLWDKLQAGKPRCCNMR
;
A
#
# COMPACT_ATOMS: atom_id res chain seq x y z
N MET A 1 -12.97 4.69 19.05
CA MET A 1 -12.82 3.22 19.16
C MET A 1 -12.20 2.76 17.85
N ASP A 2 -11.05 2.09 17.91
CA ASP A 2 -10.28 1.65 16.73
C ASP A 2 -10.71 0.23 16.33
N SER A 3 -10.98 0.00 15.05
CA SER A 3 -11.44 -1.29 14.48
C SER A 3 -10.86 -1.45 13.07
N TYR A 4 -10.66 -2.69 12.61
CA TYR A 4 -10.12 -2.97 11.28
C TYR A 4 -10.92 -2.29 10.16
N ASP A 5 -12.25 -2.28 10.29
CA ASP A 5 -13.13 -1.66 9.28
C ASP A 5 -12.96 -0.15 9.17
N LEU A 6 -12.29 0.49 10.14
CA LEU A 6 -11.96 1.93 10.13
C LEU A 6 -10.58 2.22 9.53
N VAL A 7 -9.79 1.19 9.19
CA VAL A 7 -8.48 1.36 8.58
C VAL A 7 -8.59 2.11 7.25
N VAL A 8 -9.68 1.90 6.49
CA VAL A 8 -9.95 2.67 5.25
C VAL A 8 -10.04 4.18 5.51
N LEU A 9 -10.63 4.61 6.63
CA LEU A 9 -10.70 6.02 7.01
C LEU A 9 -9.34 6.57 7.45
N LYS A 10 -8.51 5.74 8.10
CA LYS A 10 -7.12 6.10 8.40
C LYS A 10 -6.32 6.32 7.12
N THR A 11 -6.53 5.52 6.08
CA THR A 11 -5.86 5.71 4.79
C THR A 11 -6.28 7.01 4.11
N VAL A 12 -7.56 7.38 4.17
CA VAL A 12 -8.00 8.71 3.72
C VAL A 12 -7.28 9.81 4.51
N ALA A 13 -7.16 9.67 5.83
CA ALA A 13 -6.44 10.64 6.66
C ALA A 13 -4.93 10.70 6.35
N ILE A 14 -4.29 9.57 6.00
CA ILE A 14 -2.90 9.53 5.52
C ILE A 14 -2.76 10.32 4.21
N CYS A 15 -3.70 10.14 3.28
CA CYS A 15 -3.74 10.91 2.02
C CYS A 15 -3.91 12.40 2.32
N GLU A 16 -4.88 12.75 3.17
CA GLU A 16 -5.15 14.14 3.54
C GLU A 16 -3.94 14.80 4.18
N TYR A 17 -3.32 14.15 5.16
CA TYR A 17 -2.12 14.65 5.82
C TYR A 17 -0.96 14.83 4.85
N GLY A 18 -0.71 13.83 3.99
CA GLY A 18 0.36 13.88 3.01
C GLY A 18 0.21 15.03 2.01
N VAL A 19 -1.01 15.30 1.55
CA VAL A 19 -1.26 16.34 0.55
C VAL A 19 -1.40 17.73 1.19
N ARG A 20 -2.26 17.86 2.22
CA ARG A 20 -2.65 19.16 2.78
C ARG A 20 -1.66 19.69 3.81
N ALA A 21 -1.07 18.81 4.64
CA ALA A 21 -0.17 19.25 5.73
C ALA A 21 1.31 19.20 5.31
N VAL A 22 1.70 18.19 4.54
CA VAL A 22 3.12 17.98 4.14
C VAL A 22 3.41 18.50 2.73
N SER A 23 2.40 18.57 1.85
CA SER A 23 2.60 18.79 0.40
C SER A 23 3.61 17.81 -0.20
N ALA A 24 3.53 16.55 0.22
CA ALA A 24 4.41 15.48 -0.22
C ALA A 24 4.21 15.19 -1.72
N LYS A 25 5.28 14.81 -2.44
CA LYS A 25 5.19 14.35 -3.85
C LYS A 25 4.72 12.90 -3.97
N TYR A 26 5.08 12.09 -2.99
CA TYR A 26 4.75 10.67 -2.89
C TYR A 26 4.43 10.36 -1.44
N ILE A 27 3.49 9.45 -1.24
CA ILE A 27 3.03 9.02 0.08
C ILE A 27 3.20 7.50 0.14
N MET A 28 3.95 7.02 1.13
CA MET A 28 4.06 5.61 1.43
C MET A 28 3.18 5.29 2.62
N LYS A 29 2.32 4.27 2.49
CA LYS A 29 1.63 3.62 3.60
C LYS A 29 2.34 2.30 3.89
N CYS A 30 2.49 1.96 5.16
CA CYS A 30 2.90 0.64 5.59
C CYS A 30 2.27 0.29 6.94
N ASP A 31 2.26 -1.00 7.27
CA ASP A 31 1.83 -1.48 8.58
C ASP A 31 2.96 -1.32 9.62
N ASP A 32 2.62 -1.31 10.90
CA ASP A 32 3.56 -1.08 12.01
C ASP A 32 4.45 -2.30 12.32
N ASP A 33 4.15 -3.45 11.72
CA ASP A 33 4.96 -4.66 11.70
C ASP A 33 5.71 -4.87 10.37
N THR A 34 5.84 -3.80 9.55
CA THR A 34 6.57 -3.80 8.29
C THR A 34 7.87 -3.00 8.36
N PHE A 35 9.01 -3.68 8.22
CA PHE A 35 10.31 -3.02 8.09
C PHE A 35 10.54 -2.55 6.64
N VAL A 36 10.96 -1.29 6.46
CA VAL A 36 11.11 -0.66 5.14
C VAL A 36 12.55 -0.27 4.86
N ARG A 37 13.10 -0.71 3.73
CA ARG A 37 14.37 -0.20 3.17
C ARG A 37 14.10 1.07 2.37
N LEU A 38 14.01 2.21 3.06
CA LEU A 38 13.61 3.50 2.49
C LEU A 38 14.43 3.89 1.25
N GLU A 39 15.76 3.75 1.27
CA GLU A 39 16.60 4.07 0.11
C GLU A 39 16.27 3.23 -1.13
N ALA A 40 15.93 1.95 -0.95
CA ALA A 40 15.56 1.08 -2.06
C ALA A 40 14.18 1.46 -2.63
N VAL A 41 13.21 1.75 -1.77
CA VAL A 41 11.89 2.24 -2.19
C VAL A 41 12.01 3.58 -2.92
N MET A 42 12.82 4.51 -2.39
CA MET A 42 13.05 5.81 -3.00
C MET A 42 13.74 5.70 -4.36
N ALA A 43 14.64 4.73 -4.55
CA ALA A 43 15.25 4.47 -5.84
C ALA A 43 14.20 4.03 -6.88
N GLU A 44 13.28 3.14 -6.51
CA GLU A 44 12.17 2.75 -7.40
C GLU A 44 11.27 3.91 -7.78
N VAL A 45 10.89 4.74 -6.80
CA VAL A 45 10.07 5.92 -7.07
C VAL A 45 10.76 6.89 -8.03
N LYS A 46 12.08 7.08 -7.89
CA LYS A 46 12.88 7.96 -8.76
C LYS A 46 13.10 7.42 -10.18
N ASN A 47 12.92 6.11 -10.40
CA ASN A 47 13.01 5.53 -11.74
C ASN A 47 11.81 5.90 -12.62
N ILE A 48 10.74 6.40 -12.02
CA ILE A 48 9.52 6.79 -12.74
C ILE A 48 9.68 8.23 -13.25
N PRO A 49 9.40 8.50 -14.54
CA PRO A 49 9.48 9.85 -15.10
C PRO A 49 8.66 10.86 -14.30
N ASN A 50 9.24 12.04 -14.08
CA ASN A 50 8.56 13.14 -13.38
C ASN A 50 7.21 13.47 -14.04
N GLY A 51 6.19 13.70 -13.20
CA GLY A 51 4.85 14.07 -13.66
C GLY A 51 3.96 12.88 -14.07
N LYS A 52 4.39 11.64 -13.84
CA LYS A 52 3.52 10.46 -13.92
C LYS A 52 2.81 10.22 -12.60
N SER A 53 1.56 9.80 -12.68
CA SER A 53 0.81 9.26 -11.55
C SER A 53 1.27 7.83 -11.29
N LEU A 54 1.47 7.46 -10.04
CA LEU A 54 2.24 6.28 -9.68
C LEU A 54 1.54 5.49 -8.56
N TYR A 55 1.49 4.18 -8.73
CA TYR A 55 1.12 3.24 -7.68
C TYR A 55 2.12 2.08 -7.66
N ILE A 56 2.92 1.97 -6.60
CA ILE A 56 3.96 0.94 -6.43
C ILE A 56 3.61 0.02 -5.26
N GLY A 57 3.79 -1.28 -5.44
CA GLY A 57 3.73 -2.25 -4.37
C GLY A 57 3.76 -3.68 -4.89
N ASN A 58 3.38 -4.63 -4.05
CA ASN A 58 3.14 -6.00 -4.49
C ASN A 58 1.70 -6.11 -5.00
N MET A 59 1.50 -5.92 -6.31
CA MET A 59 0.18 -5.88 -6.94
C MET A 59 -0.48 -7.26 -7.03
N ASN A 60 -1.75 -7.31 -6.62
CA ASN A 60 -2.69 -8.39 -6.93
C ASN A 60 -3.46 -8.04 -8.20
N TYR A 61 -3.54 -9.00 -9.13
CA TYR A 61 -4.28 -8.86 -10.38
C TYR A 61 -5.43 -9.87 -10.39
N ARG A 62 -6.64 -9.41 -10.69
CA ARG A 62 -7.85 -10.26 -10.78
C ARG A 62 -8.04 -11.16 -9.57
N HIS A 63 -7.82 -10.61 -8.37
CA HIS A 63 -7.94 -11.38 -7.14
C HIS A 63 -9.42 -11.54 -6.78
N ASN A 64 -9.88 -12.78 -6.65
CA ASN A 64 -11.27 -13.07 -6.31
C ASN A 64 -11.53 -12.83 -4.82
N PRO A 65 -12.67 -12.20 -4.46
CA PRO A 65 -13.12 -12.12 -3.08
C PRO A 65 -13.20 -13.50 -2.43
N LEU A 66 -12.57 -13.68 -1.27
CA LEU A 66 -12.80 -14.87 -0.46
C LEU A 66 -14.25 -14.84 0.01
N ARG A 67 -14.98 -15.94 -0.14
CA ARG A 67 -16.38 -16.04 0.32
C ARG A 67 -16.51 -16.66 1.71
N ILE A 68 -15.40 -17.13 2.28
CA ILE A 68 -15.31 -17.74 3.61
C ILE A 68 -14.01 -17.31 4.32
N GLY A 69 -13.98 -17.47 5.65
CA GLY A 69 -12.82 -17.16 6.47
C GLY A 69 -12.78 -15.72 6.99
N LYS A 70 -11.64 -15.32 7.57
CA LYS A 70 -11.46 -14.01 8.23
C LYS A 70 -11.77 -12.83 7.30
N TRP A 71 -11.41 -12.96 6.03
CA TRP A 71 -11.54 -11.91 5.02
C TRP A 71 -12.73 -12.16 4.07
N ALA A 72 -13.74 -12.89 4.54
CA ALA A 72 -14.91 -13.20 3.73
C ALA A 72 -15.67 -11.93 3.30
N VAL A 73 -16.08 -11.91 2.03
CA VAL A 73 -16.89 -10.86 1.43
C VAL A 73 -18.08 -11.51 0.75
N THR A 74 -19.28 -11.13 1.16
CA THR A 74 -20.51 -11.72 0.60
C THR A 74 -20.77 -11.21 -0.83
N TYR A 75 -21.65 -11.88 -1.57
CA TYR A 75 -22.04 -11.41 -2.91
C TYR A 75 -22.84 -10.11 -2.84
N GLU A 76 -23.52 -9.84 -1.72
CA GLU A 76 -24.18 -8.55 -1.47
C GLU A 76 -23.16 -7.42 -1.28
N GLU A 77 -22.03 -7.68 -0.62
CA GLU A 77 -20.95 -6.71 -0.44
C GLU A 77 -20.15 -6.47 -1.73
N TRP A 78 -19.91 -7.54 -2.50
CA TRP A 78 -19.16 -7.50 -3.76
C TRP A 78 -19.70 -8.54 -4.75
N PRO A 79 -20.59 -8.13 -5.68
CA PRO A 79 -21.22 -9.04 -6.63
C PRO A 79 -20.28 -9.46 -7.77
N GLU A 80 -19.24 -8.69 -8.07
CA GLU A 80 -18.30 -9.00 -9.15
C GLU A 80 -17.36 -10.18 -8.79
N GLU A 81 -16.73 -10.77 -9.80
CA GLU A 81 -15.84 -11.94 -9.64
C GLU A 81 -14.46 -11.57 -9.10
N ASP A 82 -13.94 -10.40 -9.49
CA ASP A 82 -12.61 -9.94 -9.13
C ASP A 82 -12.61 -8.52 -8.55
N TYR A 83 -11.63 -8.26 -7.69
CA TYR A 83 -11.27 -6.91 -7.28
C TYR A 83 -10.49 -6.20 -8.39
N PRO A 84 -10.53 -4.85 -8.42
CA PRO A 84 -9.59 -4.07 -9.24
C PRO A 84 -8.15 -4.36 -8.83
N THR A 85 -7.17 -3.98 -9.66
CA THR A 85 -5.75 -4.15 -9.30
C THR A 85 -5.42 -3.34 -8.06
N TYR A 86 -4.84 -3.98 -7.05
CA TYR A 86 -4.46 -3.34 -5.79
C TYR A 86 -3.11 -3.86 -5.27
N ALA A 87 -2.33 -3.02 -4.60
CA ALA A 87 -1.12 -3.44 -3.89
C ALA A 87 -1.49 -4.05 -2.54
N ASN A 88 -0.77 -5.09 -2.11
CA ASN A 88 -0.98 -5.71 -0.79
C ASN A 88 -0.80 -4.69 0.36
N GLY A 89 -1.65 -4.81 1.38
CA GLY A 89 -1.71 -3.92 2.55
C GLY A 89 -0.40 -3.61 3.30
N PRO A 90 0.58 -4.53 3.44
CA PRO A 90 1.78 -4.29 4.26
C PRO A 90 2.61 -3.07 3.83
N GLY A 91 2.58 -2.72 2.55
CA GLY A 91 3.13 -1.44 2.13
C GLY A 91 3.04 -1.16 0.64
N TYR A 92 2.77 0.09 0.32
CA TYR A 92 2.69 0.60 -1.04
C TYR A 92 2.97 2.12 -1.09
N VAL A 93 3.26 2.63 -2.28
CA VAL A 93 3.51 4.07 -2.52
C VAL A 93 2.53 4.60 -3.56
N ILE A 94 1.93 5.75 -3.31
CA ILE A 94 1.13 6.49 -4.29
C ILE A 94 1.70 7.89 -4.55
N SER A 95 1.45 8.43 -5.75
CA SER A 95 1.73 9.83 -6.06
C SER A 95 0.71 10.78 -5.41
N ALA A 96 1.13 12.02 -5.20
CA ALA A 96 0.32 13.05 -4.54
C ALA A 96 -1.00 13.36 -5.25
N ASP A 97 -1.06 13.27 -6.58
CA ASP A 97 -2.27 13.55 -7.35
C ASP A 97 -3.35 12.48 -7.18
N ILE A 98 -2.95 11.21 -7.04
CA ILE A 98 -3.87 10.13 -6.65
C ILE A 98 -4.43 10.42 -5.25
N ALA A 99 -3.55 10.75 -4.29
CA ALA A 99 -3.97 11.07 -2.93
C ALA A 99 -4.90 12.30 -2.86
N ASP A 100 -4.61 13.35 -3.63
CA ASP A 100 -5.43 14.55 -3.70
C ASP A 100 -6.81 14.26 -4.31
N SER A 101 -6.87 13.42 -5.34
CA SER A 101 -8.14 12.96 -5.91
C SER A 101 -8.96 12.16 -4.90
N ILE A 102 -8.34 11.28 -4.11
CA ILE A 102 -9.01 10.52 -3.05
C ILE A 102 -9.62 11.47 -2.01
N VAL A 103 -8.83 12.44 -1.54
CA VAL A 103 -9.25 13.41 -0.53
C VAL A 103 -10.37 14.31 -1.05
N SER A 104 -10.29 14.73 -2.31
CA SER A 104 -11.31 15.53 -2.98
C SER A 104 -12.63 14.75 -3.11
N GLU A 105 -12.58 13.52 -3.62
CA GLU A 105 -13.76 12.66 -3.74
C GLU A 105 -14.38 12.32 -2.37
N PHE A 106 -13.54 12.16 -1.33
CA PHE A 106 -14.02 11.91 0.03
C PHE A 106 -14.77 13.12 0.59
N THR A 107 -14.19 14.32 0.43
CA THR A 107 -14.80 15.59 0.88
C THR A 107 -16.13 15.84 0.16
N ASP A 108 -16.22 15.46 -1.10
CA ASP A 108 -17.43 15.54 -1.93
C ASP A 108 -18.46 14.43 -1.66
N HIS A 109 -18.20 13.52 -0.72
CA HIS A 109 -19.02 12.34 -0.45
C HIS A 109 -19.25 11.41 -1.67
N LYS A 110 -18.28 11.39 -2.60
CA LYS A 110 -18.30 10.57 -3.83
C LYS A 110 -17.39 9.34 -3.76
N LEU A 111 -16.50 9.28 -2.78
CA LEU A 111 -15.57 8.18 -2.60
C LEU A 111 -16.29 6.94 -2.04
N ARG A 112 -16.29 5.84 -2.80
CA ARG A 112 -16.82 4.56 -2.32
C ARG A 112 -15.81 3.93 -1.35
N LEU A 113 -16.23 3.69 -0.10
CA LEU A 113 -15.42 3.00 0.90
C LEU A 113 -15.71 1.50 0.89
N PHE A 114 -14.70 0.69 1.17
CA PHE A 114 -14.83 -0.74 1.36
C PHE A 114 -14.00 -1.20 2.56
N LYS A 115 -14.41 -2.28 3.24
CA LYS A 115 -13.82 -2.69 4.52
C LYS A 115 -12.34 -3.08 4.43
N MET A 116 -11.91 -3.61 3.29
CA MET A 116 -10.50 -3.88 3.02
C MET A 116 -9.85 -2.63 2.43
N GLU A 117 -8.90 -2.10 3.17
CA GLU A 117 -8.26 -0.81 2.86
C GLU A 117 -7.42 -0.85 1.59
N ASP A 118 -6.66 -1.92 1.39
CA ASP A 118 -5.83 -2.12 0.22
C ASP A 118 -6.68 -2.30 -1.06
N VAL A 119 -7.77 -3.06 -0.98
CA VAL A 119 -8.77 -3.14 -2.04
C VAL A 119 -9.43 -1.78 -2.30
N SER A 120 -9.74 -1.00 -1.25
CA SER A 120 -10.27 0.35 -1.40
C SER A 120 -9.31 1.27 -2.15
N MET A 121 -8.02 1.23 -1.81
CA MET A 121 -7.00 1.96 -2.55
C MET A 121 -6.98 1.55 -4.03
N GLY A 122 -7.04 0.24 -4.33
CA GLY A 122 -7.16 -0.26 -5.71
C GLY A 122 -8.37 0.31 -6.47
N MET A 123 -9.55 0.33 -5.83
CA MET A 123 -10.77 0.93 -6.41
C MET A 123 -10.59 2.42 -6.72
N TRP A 124 -9.98 3.17 -5.81
CA TRP A 124 -9.77 4.61 -5.98
C TRP A 124 -8.75 4.90 -7.07
N VAL A 125 -7.64 4.15 -7.11
CA VAL A 125 -6.63 4.28 -8.16
C VAL A 125 -7.21 3.87 -9.52
N GLU A 126 -8.00 2.80 -9.61
CA GLU A 126 -8.67 2.41 -10.86
C GLU A 126 -9.60 3.52 -11.37
N ARG A 127 -10.37 4.16 -10.47
CA ARG A 127 -11.23 5.29 -10.84
C ARG A 127 -10.40 6.46 -11.35
N PHE A 128 -9.32 6.83 -10.66
CA PHE A 128 -8.41 7.88 -11.08
C PHE A 128 -7.74 7.56 -12.43
N ASN A 129 -7.39 6.29 -12.67
CA ASN A 129 -6.76 5.85 -13.91
C ASN A 129 -7.62 6.11 -15.16
N LYS A 130 -8.95 6.25 -15.00
CA LYS A 130 -9.88 6.62 -16.08
C LYS A 130 -9.77 8.10 -16.47
N THR A 131 -9.23 8.95 -15.61
CA THR A 131 -9.04 10.39 -15.87
C THR A 131 -7.61 10.71 -16.27
N ARG A 132 -6.63 10.03 -15.67
CA ARG A 132 -5.21 10.19 -15.97
C ARG A 132 -4.48 8.85 -15.83
N PRO A 133 -3.67 8.43 -16.83
CA PRO A 133 -2.96 7.15 -16.76
C PRO A 133 -2.07 7.02 -15.53
N VAL A 134 -2.20 5.90 -14.82
CA VAL A 134 -1.39 5.51 -13.66
C VAL A 134 -0.37 4.46 -14.08
N GLU A 135 0.88 4.69 -13.70
CA GLU A 135 1.95 3.71 -13.81
C GLU A 135 1.85 2.75 -12.60
N TYR A 136 1.44 1.51 -12.83
CA TYR A 136 1.43 0.46 -11.82
C TYR A 136 2.79 -0.26 -11.81
N VAL A 137 3.50 -0.23 -10.69
CA VAL A 137 4.80 -0.91 -10.53
C VAL A 137 4.64 -2.07 -9.56
N HIS A 138 4.62 -3.29 -10.11
CA HIS A 138 4.60 -4.51 -9.33
C HIS A 138 6.01 -4.94 -8.92
N SER A 139 6.21 -5.20 -7.63
CA SER A 139 7.44 -5.81 -7.12
C SER A 139 7.17 -6.73 -5.94
N VAL A 140 7.58 -8.00 -6.09
CA VAL A 140 7.56 -9.00 -5.01
C VAL A 140 8.49 -8.66 -3.85
N LYS A 141 9.41 -7.70 -4.04
CA LYS A 141 10.28 -7.18 -2.99
C LYS A 141 9.50 -6.38 -1.95
N PHE A 142 8.28 -5.93 -2.24
CA PHE A 142 7.32 -5.60 -1.20
C PHE A 142 6.82 -6.92 -0.59
N CYS A 143 7.60 -7.50 0.33
CA CYS A 143 7.39 -8.85 0.82
C CYS A 143 6.26 -8.88 1.85
N GLN A 144 5.16 -9.56 1.50
CA GLN A 144 3.95 -9.62 2.33
C GLN A 144 3.95 -10.74 3.39
N PHE A 145 4.89 -11.68 3.34
CA PHE A 145 4.84 -12.92 4.14
C PHE A 145 6.08 -13.15 5.01
N GLY A 146 6.84 -12.10 5.31
CA GLY A 146 8.06 -12.20 6.10
C GLY A 146 9.17 -11.38 5.49
N CYS A 147 10.28 -12.04 5.17
CA CYS A 147 11.45 -11.40 4.57
C CYS A 147 12.05 -12.32 3.50
N ILE A 148 12.48 -11.73 2.39
CA ILE A 148 13.23 -12.38 1.30
C ILE A 148 14.53 -11.61 1.05
N ASP A 149 15.49 -12.22 0.36
CA ASP A 149 16.71 -11.50 -0.02
C ASP A 149 16.38 -10.31 -0.96
N ASP A 150 17.09 -9.20 -0.74
CA ASP A 150 16.90 -7.92 -1.44
C ASP A 150 15.46 -7.36 -1.41
N TYR A 151 14.75 -7.58 -0.30
CA TYR A 151 13.44 -6.99 -0.04
C TYR A 151 13.47 -5.45 -0.09
N TYR A 152 12.34 -4.84 -0.43
CA TYR A 152 12.04 -3.41 -0.22
C TYR A 152 11.30 -3.22 1.10
N THR A 153 10.34 -4.11 1.37
CA THR A 153 9.68 -4.22 2.67
C THR A 153 9.72 -5.67 3.17
N ALA A 154 9.78 -5.83 4.48
CA ALA A 154 9.65 -7.12 5.15
C ALA A 154 8.50 -7.02 6.17
N HIS A 155 7.40 -7.73 5.93
CA HIS A 155 6.20 -7.75 6.77
C HIS A 155 6.29 -8.78 7.91
N TYR A 156 5.41 -8.71 8.90
CA TYR A 156 5.38 -9.59 10.09
C TYR A 156 6.70 -9.59 10.88
N GLN A 157 7.31 -8.41 11.05
CA GLN A 157 8.53 -8.25 11.82
C GLN A 157 8.19 -7.77 13.22
N SER A 158 8.55 -8.58 14.22
CA SER A 158 8.54 -8.15 15.62
C SER A 158 9.51 -6.98 15.82
N PRO A 159 9.35 -6.18 16.90
CA PRO A 159 10.28 -5.09 17.21
C PRO A 159 11.76 -5.53 17.26
N ARG A 160 12.04 -6.74 17.78
CA ARG A 160 13.41 -7.29 17.81
C ARG A 160 13.92 -7.64 16.42
N GLN A 161 13.07 -8.15 15.54
CA GLN A 161 13.43 -8.40 14.14
C GLN A 161 13.69 -7.09 13.40
N MET A 162 12.89 -6.05 13.63
CA MET A 162 13.12 -4.73 13.03
C MET A 162 14.50 -4.16 13.41
N LEU A 163 14.90 -4.26 14.68
CA LEU A 163 16.24 -3.86 15.12
C LEU A 163 17.35 -4.68 14.44
N CYS A 164 17.17 -6.00 14.36
CA CYS A 164 18.12 -6.86 13.67
C CYS A 164 18.22 -6.54 12.16
N LEU A 165 17.11 -6.27 11.49
CA LEU A 165 17.09 -5.88 10.08
C LEU A 165 17.79 -4.54 9.88
N TRP A 166 17.58 -3.59 10.79
CA TRP A 166 18.27 -2.30 10.80
C TRP A 166 19.79 -2.46 10.95
N ASP A 167 20.26 -3.22 11.94
CA ASP A 167 21.69 -3.45 12.16
C ASP A 167 22.37 -4.09 10.93
N LYS A 168 21.68 -5.04 10.31
CA LYS A 168 22.13 -5.70 9.08
C LYS A 168 22.16 -4.76 7.88
N LEU A 169 21.16 -3.88 7.75
CA LEU A 169 21.13 -2.85 6.73
C LEU A 169 22.30 -1.87 6.89
N GLN A 170 22.56 -1.40 8.12
CA GLN A 170 23.70 -0.51 8.43
C GLN A 170 25.05 -1.17 8.14
N ALA A 171 25.16 -2.49 8.35
CA ALA A 171 26.34 -3.27 7.99
C ALA A 171 26.49 -3.56 6.47
N GLY A 172 25.62 -3.00 5.62
CA GLY A 172 25.63 -3.22 4.17
C GLY A 172 25.19 -4.63 3.75
N LYS A 173 24.54 -5.38 4.65
CA LYS A 173 24.11 -6.77 4.42
C LYS A 173 22.61 -6.89 4.67
N PRO A 174 21.72 -6.37 3.81
CA PRO A 174 20.27 -6.35 4.01
C PRO A 174 19.66 -7.75 3.87
N ARG A 175 19.95 -8.63 4.84
CA ARG A 175 19.54 -10.03 4.90
C ARG A 175 18.50 -10.23 5.99
N CYS A 176 17.64 -11.20 5.80
CA CYS A 176 16.61 -11.55 6.76
C CYS A 176 17.17 -11.98 8.12
N CYS A 177 16.42 -11.70 9.18
CA CYS A 177 16.74 -12.13 10.53
C CYS A 177 16.14 -13.52 10.79
N ASN A 178 16.93 -14.40 11.39
CA ASN A 178 16.43 -15.72 11.75
C ASN A 178 15.43 -15.59 12.88
N MET A 179 14.35 -16.37 12.82
CA MET A 179 13.50 -16.61 13.98
C MET A 179 14.29 -17.51 14.93
N ARG A 180 14.89 -16.93 15.98
CA ARG A 180 15.39 -17.67 17.14
C ARG A 180 14.44 -17.45 18.30
#